data_AF-A0AAI9DS84-F1
#
_entry.id   AF-A0AAI9DS84-F1
#
_cell.length_a   1.000
_cell.length_b   1.000
_cell.length_c   1.000
_cell.angle_alpha   90.00
_cell.angle_beta   90.00
_cell.angle_gamma   90.00
#
_symmetry.space_group_name_H-M   'P 1'
#
loop_
_entity.id
_entity.type
_entity.pdbx_description
1 polymer ?
#
loop_
_entity_poly.entity_id
_entity_poly.type
_entity_poly.pdbx_seq_one_letter_code
_entity_poly.pdbx_strand_id
1 'polypeptide(L)' 'VIAAGNRNFGEAYGRAGDVIKQKCGVPYLYRFELMGTPQDVDNVRKGVSEFWQRQPQNV' A
#
# COMPACT_ATOMS: atom_id res chain seq x y z
N VAL A 1 0.65 1.94 -5.12
CA VAL A 1 1.72 2.06 -4.09
C VAL A 1 1.26 1.48 -2.77
N ILE A 2 2.14 0.80 -2.04
CA ILE A 2 1.98 0.39 -0.63
C ILE A 2 3.12 1.06 0.13
N ALA A 3 2.89 1.58 1.33
CA ALA A 3 3.94 2.25 2.10
C ALA A 3 4.01 1.76 3.55
N ALA A 4 5.22 1.59 4.05
CA ALA A 4 5.51 1.32 5.44
C ALA A 4 5.75 2.63 6.22
N GLY A 5 5.69 2.58 7.54
CA GLY A 5 6.08 3.71 8.40
C GLY A 5 6.00 3.35 9.88
N ASN A 6 5.87 4.35 10.74
CA ASN A 6 5.65 4.16 12.17
C ASN A 6 4.57 5.14 12.65
N ARG A 7 3.59 4.67 13.43
CA ARG A 7 2.43 5.45 13.86
C ARG A 7 2.81 6.60 14.79
N ASN A 8 3.96 6.52 15.47
CA ASN A 8 4.49 7.59 16.32
C ASN A 8 4.79 8.88 15.53
N PHE A 9 4.86 8.82 14.19
CA PHE A 9 5.01 9.99 13.33
C PHE A 9 3.68 10.73 13.04
N GLY A 10 2.55 10.28 13.61
CA GLY A 10 1.26 10.97 13.50
C GLY A 10 0.81 11.13 12.05
N GLU A 11 0.55 12.38 11.64
CA GLU A 11 0.14 12.72 10.27
C GLU A 11 1.15 12.31 9.20
N ALA A 12 2.44 12.18 9.56
CA ALA A 12 3.48 11.76 8.63
C ALA A 12 3.59 10.23 8.49
N TYR A 13 2.80 9.43 9.22
CA TYR A 13 2.82 7.98 9.10
C TYR A 13 2.44 7.53 7.67
N GLY A 14 3.41 6.95 6.95
CA GLY A 14 3.21 6.46 5.58
C GLY A 14 3.13 7.56 4.53
N ARG A 15 3.57 8.79 4.83
CA ARG A 15 3.47 9.96 3.94
C ARG A 15 4.06 9.76 2.55
N ALA A 16 5.07 8.89 2.41
CA ALA A 16 5.62 8.51 1.12
C ALA A 16 4.56 7.93 0.16
N GLY A 17 3.58 7.18 0.68
CA GLY A 17 2.47 6.64 -0.10
C GLY A 17 1.58 7.74 -0.70
N ASP A 18 1.27 8.78 0.08
CA ASP A 18 0.52 9.94 -0.41
C ASP A 18 1.27 10.70 -1.50
N VAL A 19 2.56 10.97 -1.27
CA VAL A 19 3.41 11.69 -2.21
C VAL A 19 3.48 10.95 -3.55
N ILE A 20 3.69 9.63 -3.53
CA ILE A 20 3.76 8.81 -4.75
C ILE A 20 2.39 8.72 -5.43
N LYS A 21 1.31 8.52 -4.67
CA LYS A 21 -0.07 8.51 -5.20
C LYS A 21 -0.37 9.80 -5.96
N GLN A 22 -0.10 10.94 -5.33
CA GLN A 22 -0.37 12.25 -5.92
C GLN A 22 0.51 12.52 -7.14
N LYS A 23 1.81 12.25 -7.04
CA LYS A 23 2.77 12.57 -8.12
C LYS A 23 2.59 11.69 -9.35
N CYS A 24 2.28 10.41 -9.16
CA CYS A 24 2.23 9.43 -10.24
C CYS A 24 0.81 9.08 -10.68
N GLY A 25 -0.24 9.58 -10.01
CA GLY A 25 -1.63 9.26 -10.34
C GLY A 25 -2.01 7.79 -10.10
N VAL A 26 -1.32 7.10 -9.18
CA VAL A 26 -1.53 5.66 -8.89
C VAL A 26 -2.28 5.45 -7.56
N PRO A 27 -3.05 4.36 -7.40
CA PRO A 27 -3.76 4.11 -6.14
C PRO A 27 -2.82 3.84 -4.96
N TYR A 28 -3.21 4.29 -3.77
CA TYR A 28 -2.56 3.94 -2.50
C TYR A 28 -3.29 2.75 -1.88
N LEU A 29 -2.69 1.56 -1.99
CA LEU A 29 -3.36 0.28 -1.82
C LEU A 29 -3.36 -0.20 -0.36
N TYR A 30 -2.30 0.08 0.40
CA TYR A 30 -2.18 -0.40 1.77
C TYR A 30 -1.09 0.36 2.54
N ARG A 31 -1.20 0.42 3.87
CA ARG A 31 -0.20 1.03 4.77
C ARG A 31 0.03 0.12 5.98
N PHE A 32 1.30 -0.12 6.32
CA PHE A 32 1.67 -0.95 7.49
C PHE A 32 2.82 -0.32 8.29
N GLU A 33 3.06 -0.85 9.49
CA GLU A 33 4.04 -0.30 10.43
C GLU A 33 5.30 -1.19 10.57
N LEU A 34 6.48 -0.56 10.53
CA LEU A 34 7.79 -1.19 10.64
C LEU A 34 7.96 -2.36 9.66
N MET A 35 8.20 -3.56 10.18
CA MET A 35 8.33 -4.80 9.40
C MET A 35 6.98 -5.42 9.00
N GLY A 36 5.87 -4.88 9.51
CA GLY A 36 4.54 -5.43 9.35
C GLY A 36 4.22 -6.54 10.34
N THR A 37 2.93 -6.82 10.48
CA THR A 37 2.38 -7.93 11.25
C THR A 37 2.04 -9.11 10.33
N PRO A 38 1.81 -10.32 10.85
CA PRO A 38 1.26 -11.42 10.06
C PRO A 38 -0.03 -11.03 9.31
N GLN A 39 -0.89 -10.23 9.94
CA GLN A 39 -2.11 -9.73 9.30
C GLN A 39 -1.81 -8.80 8.12
N ASP A 40 -0.76 -7.96 8.21
CA ASP A 40 -0.34 -7.13 7.08
C ASP A 40 0.15 -7.98 5.91
N VAL A 41 0.85 -9.09 6.19
CA VAL A 41 1.27 -10.04 5.15
C VAL A 41 0.05 -10.64 4.45
N ASP A 42 -0.93 -11.11 5.21
CA ASP A 42 -2.15 -11.72 4.66
C ASP A 42 -2.97 -10.70 3.84
N ASN A 43 -3.12 -9.48 4.37
CA ASN A 43 -3.82 -8.39 3.70
C ASN A 43 -3.13 -8.00 2.38
N VAL A 44 -1.80 -7.87 2.37
CA VAL A 44 -1.04 -7.53 1.15
C VAL A 44 -1.12 -8.66 0.13
N ARG A 45 -0.95 -9.93 0.55
CA ARG A 45 -1.04 -11.09 -0.36
C ARG A 45 -2.42 -11.18 -1.03
N LYS A 46 -3.49 -11.07 -0.24
CA LYS A 46 -4.87 -11.07 -0.73
C LYS A 46 -5.12 -9.88 -1.65
N GLY A 47 -4.78 -8.67 -1.18
CA GLY A 47 -5.04 -7.43 -1.90
C GLY A 47 -4.31 -7.33 -3.23
N VAL A 48 -3.05 -7.77 -3.31
CA VAL A 48 -2.28 -7.79 -4.57
C VAL A 48 -2.88 -8.80 -5.56
N SER A 49 -3.27 -9.98 -5.08
CA SER A 49 -3.94 -10.99 -5.92
C SER A 49 -5.24 -10.45 -6.52
N GLU A 50 -6.10 -9.85 -5.70
CA GLU A 50 -7.34 -9.23 -6.16
C GLU A 50 -7.12 -8.03 -7.08
N PHE A 51 -6.08 -7.22 -6.82
CA PHE A 51 -5.73 -6.08 -7.66
C PHE A 51 -5.47 -6.52 -9.10
N TRP A 52 -4.68 -7.58 -9.29
CA TRP A 52 -4.35 -8.11 -10.63
C TRP A 52 -5.53 -8.76 -11.34
N GLN A 53 -6.45 -9.40 -10.61
CA GLN A 53 -7.68 -9.94 -11.20
C GLN A 53 -8.59 -8.85 -11.80
N ARG A 54 -8.49 -7.62 -11.27
CA ARG A 54 -9.29 -6.47 -11.72
C ARG A 54 -8.55 -5.59 -12.75
N GLN A 55 -7.27 -5.85 -13.01
CA GLN A 55 -6.56 -5.13 -14.06
C GLN A 55 -7.00 -5.66 -15.44
N PRO A 56 -7.19 -4.78 -16.43
CA PRO A 56 -7.39 -5.23 -17.80
C PRO A 56 -6.18 -6.09 -18.21
N GLN A 57 -6.43 -7.30 -18.67
CA GLN A 57 -5.41 -8.10 -19.34
C GLN A 57 -5.16 -7.42 -20.69
N ASN A 58 -4.03 -6.74 -20.81
CA ASN A 58 -3.48 -6.39 -22.12
C ASN A 58 -3.03 -7.71 -22.78
N VAL A 59 -3.97 -8.36 -23.47
CA VAL A 59 -3.69 -9.41 -24.45
C VAL A 59 -3.40 -8.76 -25.79
#